data_AF-A0A8B9CLU8-F1
#
_entry.id   AF-A0A8B9CLU8-F1
#
_cell.length_a   1.000
_cell.length_b   1.000
_cell.length_c   1.000
_cell.angle_alpha   90.00
_cell.angle_beta   90.00
_cell.angle_gamma   90.00
#
_symmetry.space_group_name_H-M   'P 1'
#
loop_
_entity.id
_entity.type
_entity.pdbx_description
1 polymer ?
#
loop_
_entity_poly.entity_id
_entity_poly.type
_entity_poly.pdbx_seq_one_letter_code
_entity_poly.pdbx_strand_id
1 'polypeptide(L)'
;MRNEIDLLAAVTVLGVLEQAYFTLQVIYARRKYKISPPETTGHPEFERIFRAQVNCSEYFPIFISLLWVAGIFFHQGVAAACGMLYLYTRFRYFQGYALAAQGR
;
A
#
# COMPACT_ATOMS: atom_id res chain seq x y z
N MET A 1 1.67 -7.37 -27.32
CA MET A 1 1.82 -6.19 -26.42
C MET A 1 0.70 -6.01 -25.40
N ARG A 2 -0.54 -5.59 -25.74
CA ARG A 2 -1.55 -5.31 -24.68
C ARG A 2 -1.87 -6.54 -23.80
N ASN A 3 -2.06 -7.70 -24.42
CA ASN A 3 -2.32 -8.97 -23.71
C ASN A 3 -1.10 -9.51 -22.93
N GLU A 4 0.08 -8.90 -23.08
CA GLU A 4 1.32 -9.31 -22.40
C GLU A 4 1.60 -8.48 -21.14
N ILE A 5 0.79 -7.45 -20.88
CA ILE A 5 0.96 -6.53 -19.74
C ILE A 5 -0.36 -6.21 -19.03
N ASP A 6 -1.49 -6.70 -19.51
CA ASP A 6 -2.82 -6.42 -18.96
C ASP A 6 -2.94 -6.83 -17.48
N LEU A 7 -2.43 -8.00 -17.10
CA LEU A 7 -2.41 -8.44 -15.69
C LEU A 7 -1.52 -7.54 -14.83
N LEU A 8 -0.36 -7.10 -15.33
CA LEU A 8 0.53 -6.20 -14.57
C LEU A 8 -0.10 -4.83 -14.39
N ALA A 9 -0.76 -4.31 -15.43
CA ALA A 9 -1.51 -3.07 -15.39
C ALA A 9 -2.68 -3.17 -14.40
N ALA A 10 -3.43 -4.27 -14.41
CA ALA A 10 -4.53 -4.49 -13.47
C ALA A 10 -4.03 -4.51 -12.01
N VAL A 11 -2.96 -5.25 -11.72
CA VAL A 11 -2.34 -5.27 -10.38
C VAL A 11 -1.79 -3.88 -9.99
N THR A 12 -1.21 -3.15 -10.94
CA THR A 12 -0.73 -1.77 -10.70
C THR A 12 -1.89 -0.85 -10.31
N VAL A 13 -3.01 -0.89 -11.04
CA VAL A 13 -4.21 -0.10 -10.71
C VAL A 13 -4.76 -0.47 -9.33
N LEU A 14 -4.84 -1.76 -9.00
CA LEU A 14 -5.24 -2.21 -7.66
C LEU A 14 -4.30 -1.69 -6.58
N GLY A 15 -2.99 -1.70 -6.82
CA GLY A 15 -2.01 -1.14 -5.88
C GLY A 15 -2.17 0.37 -5.68
N VAL A 16 -2.47 1.13 -6.73
CA VAL A 16 -2.78 2.57 -6.60
C VAL A 16 -4.05 2.79 -5.79
N LEU A 17 -5.11 2.01 -6.03
CA LEU A 17 -6.35 2.08 -5.27
C LEU A 17 -6.14 1.75 -3.78
N GLU A 18 -5.26 0.78 -3.48
CA GLU A 18 -4.87 0.46 -2.10
C GLU A 18 -4.14 1.64 -1.43
N GLN A 19 -3.18 2.28 -2.09
CA GLN A 19 -2.50 3.47 -1.56
C GLN A 19 -3.48 4.64 -1.34
N ALA A 20 -4.44 4.82 -2.25
CA ALA A 20 -5.51 5.79 -2.09
C ALA A 20 -6.37 5.49 -0.86
N TYR A 21 -6.72 4.22 -0.64
CA TYR A 21 -7.42 3.78 0.57
C TYR A 21 -6.63 4.11 1.84
N PHE A 22 -5.34 3.78 1.91
CA PHE A 22 -4.50 4.11 3.08
C PHE A 22 -4.42 5.62 3.32
N THR A 23 -4.33 6.41 2.26
CA THR A 23 -4.33 7.88 2.34
C THR A 23 -5.66 8.40 2.91
N LEU A 24 -6.79 7.85 2.45
CA LEU A 24 -8.10 8.19 3.02
C LEU A 24 -8.18 7.85 4.51
N GLN A 25 -7.67 6.69 4.93
CA GLN A 25 -7.62 6.31 6.36
C GLN A 25 -6.84 7.32 7.21
N VAL A 26 -5.70 7.82 6.71
CA VAL A 26 -4.96 8.91 7.37
C VAL A 26 -5.80 10.17 7.46
N ILE A 27 -6.52 10.56 6.40
CA ILE A 27 -7.40 11.74 6.40
C ILE A 27 -8.52 11.59 7.44
N TYR A 28 -9.15 10.41 7.52
CA TYR A 28 -10.16 10.13 8.54
C TYR A 28 -9.58 10.19 9.95
N ALA A 29 -8.38 9.64 10.17
CA ALA A 29 -7.69 9.72 11.45
C ALA A 29 -7.36 11.17 11.84
N ARG A 30 -6.87 12.00 10.90
CA ARG A 30 -6.63 13.43 11.14
C ARG A 30 -7.89 14.14 11.64
N ARG A 31 -9.04 13.87 11.01
CA ARG A 31 -10.32 14.44 11.43
C ARG A 31 -10.75 13.93 12.81
N LYS A 32 -10.63 12.63 13.05
CA LYS A 32 -11.03 11.98 14.32
C LYS A 32 -10.23 12.51 15.51
N TYR A 33 -8.91 12.62 15.37
CA TYR A 33 -8.00 13.05 16.43
C TYR A 33 -7.64 14.54 16.37
N LYS A 34 -8.28 15.31 15.47
CA LYS A 34 -8.09 16.76 15.29
C LYS A 34 -6.61 17.15 15.04
N ILE A 35 -5.89 16.36 14.25
CA ILE A 35 -4.49 16.61 13.89
C ILE A 35 -4.43 17.35 12.55
N SER A 36 -4.29 18.67 12.63
CA SER A 36 -4.16 19.54 11.45
C SER A 36 -2.78 19.40 10.80
N PRO A 37 -2.66 19.38 9.46
CA PRO A 37 -1.38 19.62 8.80
C PRO A 37 -0.74 20.94 9.27
N PRO A 38 0.60 21.04 9.39
CA PRO A 38 1.63 20.09 8.96
C PRO A 38 1.93 18.97 9.96
N GLU A 39 1.23 18.90 11.10
CA GLU A 39 1.56 17.95 12.16
C GLU A 39 1.46 16.49 11.70
N THR A 40 2.45 15.71 12.12
CA THR A 40 2.54 14.26 11.89
C THR A 40 2.67 13.47 13.20
N THR A 41 2.59 14.17 14.33
CA THR A 41 2.59 13.60 15.69
C THR A 41 1.29 13.98 16.41
N GLY A 42 0.93 13.24 17.46
CA GLY A 42 -0.27 13.51 18.24
C GLY A 42 -0.83 12.27 18.92
N HIS A 43 -2.06 11.88 18.58
CA HIS A 43 -2.69 10.71 19.19
C HIS A 43 -1.97 9.41 18.74
N PRO A 44 -1.64 8.47 19.65
CA PRO A 44 -0.88 7.27 19.29
C PRO A 44 -1.52 6.42 18.17
N GLU A 45 -2.87 6.35 18.11
CA GLU A 45 -3.57 5.67 17.00
C GLU A 45 -3.40 6.41 15.66
N PHE A 46 -3.40 7.74 15.66
CA PHE A 46 -3.13 8.52 14.46
C PHE A 46 -1.71 8.26 13.97
N GLU A 47 -0.73 8.32 14.86
CA GLU A 47 0.67 8.06 14.51
C GLU A 47 0.87 6.67 13.91
N ARG A 48 0.20 5.65 14.46
CA ARG A 48 0.24 4.29 13.89
C ARG A 48 -0.32 4.23 12.48
N ILE A 49 -1.51 4.80 12.24
CA ILE A 49 -2.15 4.83 10.92
C ILE A 49 -1.28 5.61 9.93
N PHE A 50 -0.74 6.76 10.34
CA PHE A 50 0.15 7.58 9.53
C PHE A 50 1.44 6.83 9.16
N ARG A 51 2.11 6.19 10.13
CA ARG A 51 3.34 5.43 9.89
C ARG A 51 3.10 4.18 9.04
N ALA A 52 1.96 3.51 9.21
CA ALA A 52 1.57 2.38 8.36
C ALA A 52 1.39 2.83 6.90
N GLN A 53 0.73 3.96 6.66
CA GLN A 53 0.57 4.52 5.31
C GLN A 53 1.91 4.91 4.69
N VAL A 54 2.76 5.63 5.43
CA VAL A 54 4.10 6.03 4.96
C VAL A 54 4.94 4.83 4.60
N ASN A 55 4.98 3.79 5.44
CA ASN A 55 5.70 2.55 5.14
C ASN A 55 5.18 1.90 3.84
N CYS A 56 3.86 1.75 3.70
CA CYS A 56 3.28 1.21 2.47
C CYS A 56 3.66 2.05 1.24
N SER A 57 3.74 3.37 1.36
CA SER A 57 4.11 4.26 0.26
C SER A 57 5.61 4.21 -0.08
N GLU A 58 6.51 4.07 0.90
CA GLU A 58 7.96 3.93 0.67
C GLU A 58 8.31 2.67 -0.13
N TYR A 59 7.59 1.57 0.12
CA TYR A 59 7.82 0.31 -0.61
C TYR A 59 7.11 0.24 -1.97
N PHE A 60 6.14 1.13 -2.23
CA PHE A 60 5.33 1.06 -3.45
C PHE A 60 6.16 1.21 -4.75
N PRO A 61 7.13 2.15 -4.86
CA PRO A 61 8.00 2.24 -6.03
C PRO A 61 8.85 0.99 -6.25
N ILE A 62 9.33 0.36 -5.17
CA ILE A 62 10.11 -0.88 -5.22
C ILE A 62 9.23 -2.01 -5.77
N PHE A 63 8.02 -2.13 -5.24
CA PHE A 63 7.03 -3.10 -5.70
C PHE A 63 6.70 -2.94 -7.19
N ILE A 64 6.36 -1.72 -7.64
CA ILE A 64 6.03 -1.47 -9.04
C ILE A 64 7.21 -1.80 -9.96
N SER A 65 8.43 -1.38 -9.60
CA SER A 65 9.62 -1.68 -10.39
C SER A 65 9.84 -3.18 -10.56
N LEU A 66 9.73 -3.95 -9.47
CA LEU A 66 9.91 -5.40 -9.50
C LEU A 66 8.76 -6.11 -10.23
N LEU A 67 7.52 -5.68 -10.04
CA LEU A 67 6.35 -6.24 -10.73
C LEU A 67 6.51 -6.15 -12.25
N TRP A 68 6.90 -4.98 -12.76
CA TRP A 68 7.05 -4.76 -14.19
C TRP A 68 8.28 -5.48 -14.77
N VAL A 69 9.42 -5.43 -14.08
CA VAL A 69 10.63 -6.14 -14.54
C VAL A 69 10.41 -7.65 -14.54
N ALA A 70 9.85 -8.22 -13.48
CA ALA A 70 9.55 -9.66 -13.44
C ALA A 70 8.46 -10.05 -14.43
N GLY A 71 7.46 -9.19 -14.65
CA GLY A 71 6.37 -9.46 -15.59
C GLY A 71 6.83 -9.46 -17.05
N ILE A 72 7.70 -8.52 -17.44
CA ILE A 72 8.21 -8.40 -18.81
C ILE A 72 9.30 -9.43 -19.10
N PHE A 73 10.27 -9.59 -18.18
CA PHE A 73 11.48 -10.37 -18.45
C PHE A 73 11.44 -11.81 -17.97
N PHE A 74 10.46 -12.19 -17.15
CA PHE A 74 10.33 -13.55 -16.63
C PHE A 74 8.99 -14.19 -17.00
N HIS A 75 7.91 -13.81 -16.33
CA HIS A 75 6.59 -14.38 -16.59
C HIS A 75 5.47 -13.51 -16.03
N GLN A 76 4.62 -12.96 -16.90
CA GLN A 76 3.53 -12.07 -16.55
C GLN A 76 2.57 -12.64 -15.48
N GLY A 77 2.08 -13.87 -15.68
CA GLY A 77 1.15 -14.52 -14.75
C GLY A 77 1.71 -14.73 -13.34
N VAL A 78 2.95 -15.21 -13.22
CA VAL A 78 3.63 -15.38 -11.92
C VAL A 78 3.85 -14.04 -11.24
N ALA A 79 4.32 -13.03 -11.97
CA ALA A 79 4.52 -11.68 -11.43
C ALA A 79 3.19 -11.08 -10.92
N ALA A 80 2.10 -11.24 -11.67
CA ALA A 80 0.78 -10.78 -11.25
C ALA A 80 0.26 -11.52 -10.00
N ALA A 81 0.43 -12.84 -9.91
CA ALA A 81 0.04 -13.62 -8.74
C ALA A 81 0.82 -13.21 -7.48
N CYS A 82 2.14 -13.06 -7.61
CA CYS A 82 2.99 -12.55 -6.52
C CYS A 82 2.61 -11.11 -6.15
N GLY A 83 2.25 -10.28 -7.12
CA GLY A 83 1.79 -8.91 -6.89
C GLY A 83 0.47 -8.86 -6.11
N MET A 84 -0.49 -9.73 -6.43
CA MET A 84 -1.72 -9.87 -5.64
C MET A 84 -1.45 -10.30 -4.20
N LEU A 85 -0.53 -11.26 -4.00
CA LEU A 85 -0.11 -11.67 -2.65
C LEU A 85 0.55 -10.53 -1.88
N TYR A 86 1.39 -9.72 -2.54
CA TYR A 86 2.01 -8.54 -1.97
C TYR A 86 0.95 -7.52 -1.51
N LEU A 87 0.00 -7.16 -2.37
CA LEU A 87 -1.08 -6.23 -2.03
C LEU A 87 -1.91 -6.76 -0.86
N TYR A 88 -2.32 -8.04 -0.90
CA TYR A 88 -3.03 -8.65 0.22
C TYR A 88 -2.24 -8.54 1.55
N THR A 89 -0.95 -8.84 1.52
CA THR A 89 -0.08 -8.73 2.70
C THR A 89 0.02 -7.29 3.18
N ARG A 90 0.13 -6.31 2.27
CA ARG A 90 0.17 -4.87 2.60
C ARG A 90 -1.11 -4.39 3.24
N PHE A 91 -2.26 -4.82 2.72
CA PHE A 91 -3.56 -4.54 3.33
C PHE A 91 -3.63 -5.07 4.77
N ARG A 92 -3.23 -6.32 4.98
CA ARG A 92 -3.24 -6.96 6.32
C ARG A 92 -2.26 -6.27 7.28
N TYR A 93 -1.05 -5.94 6.82
CA TYR A 93 -0.07 -5.18 7.57
C TYR A 93 -0.64 -3.82 8.01
N PHE A 94 -1.27 -3.08 7.09
CA PHE A 94 -1.85 -1.78 7.41
C PHE A 94 -2.95 -1.88 8.47
N GLN A 95 -3.86 -2.84 8.33
CA GLN A 95 -4.92 -3.09 9.32
C GLN A 95 -4.35 -3.50 10.68
N GLY A 96 -3.36 -4.39 10.70
CA GLY A 96 -2.69 -4.85 11.92
C GLY A 96 -2.00 -3.72 12.65
N TYR A 97 -1.20 -2.93 11.93
CA TYR A 97 -0.48 -1.79 12.46
C TYR A 97 -1.44 -0.72 13.02
N ALA A 98 -2.53 -0.42 12.30
CA ALA A 98 -3.53 0.54 12.75
C ALA A 98 -4.14 0.16 14.10
N LEU A 99 -4.42 -1.13 14.31
CA LEU A 99 -5.02 -1.65 15.54
C LEU A 99 -4.02 -1.75 16.69
N ALA A 100 -2.85 -2.35 16.47
CA ALA A 100 -1.85 -2.57 17.51
C ALA A 100 -0.43 -2.48 16.96
N ALA A 101 0.46 -1.76 17.66
CA ALA A 101 1.87 -1.66 17.28
C ALA A 101 2.60 -3.02 17.27
N GLN A 102 2.05 -4.03 17.94
CA GLN A 102 2.61 -5.37 18.12
C GLN A 102 2.13 -6.38 17.07
N GLY A 103 1.13 -6.03 16.23
CA GLY A 103 0.58 -6.88 15.17
C GLY A 103 1.13 -6.55 13.78
N ARG A 104 2.45 -6.42 13.66
CA ARG A 104 3.16 -6.12 12.41
C ARG A 104 3.33 -7.37 11.56
#